data_AF-A0A1Q6IR22-F1
#
_entry.id   AF-A0A1Q6IR22-F1
#
_cell.length_a   1.000
_cell.length_b   1.000
_cell.length_c   1.000
_cell.angle_alpha   90.00
_cell.angle_beta   90.00
_cell.angle_gamma   90.00
#
_symmetry.space_group_name_H-M   'P 1'
#
loop_
_entity.id
_entity.type
_entity.pdbx_description
1 polymer ?
#
loop_
_entity_poly.entity_id
_entity_poly.type
_entity_poly.pdbx_seq_one_letter_code
_entity_poly.pdbx_strand_id
1 'polypeptide(L)'
;MKKGLLLLSAILALGSLSSSAQRRTATMTDEEMYLDAMHRNITTEKIFGYVKQLSDSALEGRLAGSPGMAKAVDIVKGYFKEWKLIPRGENGSYIQLFPHPCVEIQPGSTMDILFPVTQDKKKTVWISKTYPWADGWFAGGMTSNGEVTADVVYAGFGVTAPELGYDDYKDIDVKGKIVLVEGETPNISRNPDSLAMWYKHTLHQTKLNNAAAHGAAGLLYKWVPGPNAPYNPGFVYCHVTDTVVNDIFRGTGKTYKETIRQIYKTQKPASFHTGKRAHIKMNATYNPNATGKNILGMIKGSDPILCNEYVIISAHLDHLGMIPFL
;
A
#
# COMPACT_ATOMS: atom_id res chain seq x y z
N MET A 1 -68.82 -32.31 -63.74
CA MET A 1 -68.10 -31.11 -64.23
C MET A 1 -68.76 -29.86 -63.64
N LYS A 2 -67.92 -28.94 -63.09
CA LYS A 2 -68.21 -27.54 -62.66
C LYS A 2 -68.98 -27.37 -61.33
N LYS A 3 -68.27 -27.08 -60.22
CA LYS A 3 -68.02 -25.76 -59.56
C LYS A 3 -69.29 -25.27 -58.81
N GLY A 4 -69.40 -25.16 -57.48
CA GLY A 4 -68.48 -24.69 -56.42
C GLY A 4 -69.05 -23.37 -55.85
N LEU A 5 -70.01 -23.43 -54.91
CA LEU A 5 -69.93 -23.15 -53.45
C LEU A 5 -69.73 -21.65 -53.07
N LEU A 6 -70.73 -21.04 -52.40
CA LEU A 6 -70.67 -20.55 -51.00
C LEU A 6 -71.86 -19.63 -50.68
N LEU A 7 -72.59 -20.00 -49.63
CA LEU A 7 -73.71 -19.26 -49.05
C LEU A 7 -73.34 -18.87 -47.61
N LEU A 8 -73.74 -17.65 -47.22
CA LEU A 8 -73.63 -17.03 -45.91
C LEU A 8 -74.03 -17.96 -44.75
N SER A 9 -73.45 -17.74 -43.57
CA SER A 9 -74.20 -17.56 -42.31
C SER A 9 -73.29 -17.07 -41.17
N ALA A 10 -73.63 -15.92 -40.61
CA ALA A 10 -73.08 -15.39 -39.37
C ALA A 10 -73.86 -15.96 -38.17
N ILE A 11 -73.17 -16.43 -37.14
CA ILE A 11 -73.69 -16.54 -35.78
C ILE A 11 -72.59 -16.10 -34.80
N LEU A 12 -72.93 -15.10 -33.98
CA LEU A 12 -72.19 -14.64 -32.81
C LEU A 12 -72.03 -15.76 -31.77
N ALA A 13 -70.83 -15.89 -31.21
CA ALA A 13 -70.66 -16.33 -29.83
C ALA A 13 -69.54 -15.50 -29.18
N LEU A 14 -69.95 -14.57 -28.31
CA LEU A 14 -69.08 -13.96 -27.31
C LEU A 14 -68.62 -15.06 -26.34
N GLY A 15 -67.31 -15.13 -26.06
CA GLY A 15 -66.78 -15.97 -24.99
C GLY A 15 -65.26 -15.98 -24.93
N SER A 16 -64.72 -15.40 -23.86
CA SER A 16 -63.30 -15.39 -23.45
C SER A 16 -62.30 -14.58 -24.30
N LEU A 17 -62.30 -13.27 -24.05
CA LEU A 17 -61.04 -12.54 -23.90
C LEU A 17 -60.18 -13.15 -22.77
N SER A 18 -58.87 -12.92 -22.89
CA SER A 18 -57.87 -12.87 -21.81
C SER A 18 -57.44 -14.18 -21.13
N SER A 19 -56.41 -14.84 -21.67
CA SER A 19 -55.54 -15.72 -20.86
C SER A 19 -54.05 -15.72 -21.25
N SER A 20 -53.57 -14.81 -22.10
CA SER A 20 -52.14 -14.70 -22.44
C SER A 20 -51.41 -13.51 -21.81
N ALA A 21 -52.09 -12.69 -21.00
CA ALA A 21 -51.50 -11.53 -20.32
C ALA A 21 -51.19 -11.76 -18.82
N GLN A 22 -50.92 -13.00 -18.43
CA GLN A 22 -50.44 -13.32 -17.08
C GLN A 22 -49.28 -14.31 -17.16
N ARG A 23 -48.16 -13.85 -17.76
CA ARG A 23 -46.84 -14.32 -17.30
C ARG A 23 -46.73 -13.89 -15.85
N ARG A 24 -47.12 -14.77 -14.93
CA ARG A 24 -46.59 -14.74 -13.56
C ARG A 24 -45.07 -14.68 -13.72
N THR A 25 -44.47 -13.56 -13.32
CA THR A 25 -43.07 -13.54 -12.90
C THR A 25 -42.94 -14.56 -11.78
N ALA A 26 -42.60 -15.81 -12.13
CA ALA A 26 -42.21 -16.79 -11.14
C ALA A 26 -40.95 -16.23 -10.48
N THR A 27 -41.07 -15.87 -9.20
CA THR A 27 -39.93 -15.58 -8.35
C THR A 27 -39.08 -16.84 -8.30
N MET A 28 -37.82 -16.73 -8.72
CA MET A 28 -36.85 -17.82 -8.65
C MET A 28 -36.70 -18.30 -7.20
N THR A 29 -36.44 -19.58 -7.01
CA THR A 29 -35.97 -20.11 -5.72
C THR A 29 -34.57 -19.57 -5.40
N ASP A 30 -34.16 -19.62 -4.13
CA ASP A 30 -32.82 -19.18 -3.72
C ASP A 30 -31.72 -19.97 -4.44
N GLU A 31 -31.91 -21.28 -4.61
CA GLU A 31 -30.97 -22.15 -5.34
C GLU A 31 -30.86 -21.73 -6.82
N GLU A 32 -31.98 -21.49 -7.50
CA GLU A 32 -31.98 -20.99 -8.88
C GLU A 32 -31.32 -19.61 -8.98
N MET A 33 -31.55 -18.73 -8.00
CA MET A 33 -30.93 -17.40 -7.95
C MET A 33 -29.41 -17.52 -7.78
N TYR A 34 -28.92 -18.41 -6.91
CA TYR A 34 -27.49 -18.65 -6.75
C TYR A 34 -26.87 -19.26 -8.00
N LEU A 35 -27.53 -20.23 -8.63
CA LEU A 35 -27.05 -20.83 -9.88
C LEU A 35 -27.01 -19.80 -11.02
N ASP A 36 -28.03 -18.95 -11.17
CA ASP A 36 -28.02 -17.87 -12.15
C ASP A 36 -26.93 -16.84 -11.85
N ALA A 37 -26.74 -16.48 -10.58
CA ALA A 37 -25.64 -15.60 -10.16
C ALA A 37 -24.26 -16.19 -10.53
N MET A 38 -24.00 -17.45 -10.17
CA MET A 38 -22.71 -18.10 -10.39
C MET A 38 -22.43 -18.41 -11.87
N HIS A 39 -23.45 -18.79 -12.64
CA HIS A 39 -23.25 -19.22 -14.03
C HIS A 39 -23.48 -18.13 -15.07
N ARG A 40 -24.22 -17.06 -14.75
CA ARG A 40 -24.56 -16.01 -15.73
C ARG A 40 -24.12 -14.61 -15.33
N ASN A 41 -24.06 -14.28 -14.04
CA ASN A 41 -23.77 -12.91 -13.59
C ASN A 41 -22.34 -12.69 -13.08
N ILE A 42 -21.72 -13.72 -12.50
CA ILE A 42 -20.34 -13.72 -11.99
C ILE A 42 -19.49 -14.53 -12.95
N THR A 43 -19.05 -13.91 -14.04
CA THR A 43 -18.19 -14.56 -15.04
C THR A 43 -16.76 -14.04 -14.97
N THR A 44 -15.81 -14.87 -15.37
CA THR A 44 -14.39 -14.50 -15.45
C THR A 44 -14.18 -13.26 -16.32
N GLU A 45 -14.89 -13.16 -17.45
CA GLU A 45 -14.79 -12.04 -18.38
C GLU A 45 -15.23 -10.73 -17.73
N LYS A 46 -16.29 -10.76 -16.92
CA LYS A 46 -16.81 -9.57 -16.22
C LYS A 46 -15.86 -9.13 -15.11
N ILE A 47 -15.39 -10.07 -14.28
CA ILE A 47 -14.42 -9.77 -13.21
C ILE A 47 -13.12 -9.23 -13.81
N PHE A 48 -12.59 -9.88 -14.84
CA PHE A 48 -11.38 -9.43 -15.52
C PHE A 48 -11.58 -8.07 -16.20
N GLY A 49 -12.78 -7.79 -16.73
CA GLY A 49 -13.14 -6.48 -17.27
C GLY A 49 -12.98 -5.36 -16.24
N TYR A 50 -13.43 -5.57 -14.99
CA TYR A 50 -13.23 -4.61 -13.90
C TYR A 50 -11.75 -4.39 -13.58
N VAL A 51 -10.98 -5.48 -13.49
CA VAL A 51 -9.53 -5.40 -13.25
C VAL A 51 -8.86 -4.62 -14.37
N LYS A 52 -9.13 -4.96 -15.63
CA LYS A 52 -8.56 -4.32 -16.81
C LYS A 52 -8.84 -2.82 -16.83
N GLN A 53 -10.09 -2.42 -16.52
CA GLN A 53 -10.45 -1.01 -16.50
C GLN A 53 -9.77 -0.26 -15.34
N LEU A 54 -9.76 -0.86 -14.14
CA LEU A 54 -9.12 -0.22 -12.97
C LEU A 54 -7.59 -0.22 -13.05
N SER A 55 -6.98 -1.10 -13.85
CA SER A 55 -5.55 -1.13 -14.14
C SER A 55 -5.15 -0.34 -15.38
N ASP A 56 -6.07 0.36 -16.04
CA ASP A 56 -5.79 1.12 -17.26
C ASP A 56 -4.76 2.23 -16.98
N SER A 57 -3.85 2.46 -17.93
CA SER A 57 -2.80 3.48 -17.78
C SER A 57 -3.37 4.89 -17.64
N ALA A 58 -4.58 5.15 -18.14
CA ALA A 58 -5.29 6.41 -17.95
C ALA A 58 -5.66 6.71 -16.48
N LEU A 59 -5.60 5.70 -15.60
CA LEU A 59 -5.80 5.84 -14.15
C LEU A 59 -4.49 6.01 -13.37
N GLU A 60 -3.34 6.13 -14.05
CA GLU A 60 -2.07 6.61 -13.49
C GLU A 60 -1.65 5.89 -12.19
N GLY A 61 -1.94 4.58 -12.11
CA GLY A 61 -1.61 3.76 -10.95
C GLY A 61 -2.36 4.10 -9.65
N ARG A 62 -3.38 4.98 -9.69
CA ARG A 62 -4.34 5.24 -8.60
C ARG A 62 -3.71 5.58 -7.24
N LEU A 63 -2.64 6.37 -7.22
CA LEU A 63 -2.11 6.92 -5.95
C LEU A 63 -3.21 7.68 -5.20
N ALA A 64 -3.38 7.42 -3.91
CA ALA A 64 -4.36 8.12 -3.09
C ALA A 64 -4.19 9.65 -3.22
N GLY A 65 -5.30 10.36 -3.50
CA GLY A 65 -5.30 11.81 -3.74
C GLY A 65 -4.95 12.24 -5.17
N SER A 66 -4.48 11.35 -6.04
CA SER A 66 -4.10 11.68 -7.42
C SER A 66 -5.30 11.85 -8.38
N PRO A 67 -5.11 12.51 -9.54
CA PRO A 67 -6.11 12.56 -10.60
C PRO A 67 -6.57 11.17 -11.07
N GLY A 68 -5.63 10.22 -11.19
CA GLY A 68 -5.92 8.82 -11.50
C GLY A 68 -6.86 8.15 -10.51
N MET A 69 -6.65 8.40 -9.21
CA MET A 69 -7.55 7.92 -8.16
C MET A 69 -8.94 8.57 -8.23
N ALA A 70 -9.03 9.86 -8.55
CA ALA A 70 -10.32 10.54 -8.72
C ALA A 70 -11.15 9.90 -9.85
N LYS A 71 -10.51 9.57 -10.99
CA LYS A 71 -11.15 8.85 -12.10
C LYS A 71 -11.63 7.45 -11.66
N ALA A 72 -10.80 6.71 -10.92
CA ALA A 72 -11.16 5.38 -10.41
C ALA A 72 -12.38 5.45 -9.46
N VAL A 73 -12.44 6.47 -8.60
CA VAL A 73 -13.59 6.71 -7.72
C VAL A 73 -14.88 6.93 -8.52
N ASP A 74 -14.82 7.68 -9.61
CA ASP A 74 -16.00 7.92 -10.45
C ASP A 74 -16.46 6.67 -11.20
N ILE A 75 -15.54 5.81 -11.65
CA ILE A 75 -15.86 4.50 -12.23
C ILE A 75 -16.64 3.64 -11.22
N VAL A 76 -16.11 3.48 -10.00
CA VAL A 76 -16.74 2.62 -8.98
C VAL A 76 -18.09 3.19 -8.53
N LYS A 77 -18.22 4.53 -8.42
CA LYS A 77 -19.52 5.18 -8.20
C LYS A 77 -20.51 4.88 -9.32
N GLY A 78 -20.04 4.81 -10.57
CA GLY A 78 -20.83 4.39 -11.72
C GLY A 78 -21.44 3.01 -11.51
N TYR A 79 -20.60 2.04 -11.13
CA TYR A 79 -21.06 0.68 -10.81
C TYR A 79 -22.05 0.65 -9.64
N PHE A 80 -21.80 1.39 -8.56
CA PHE A 80 -22.72 1.42 -7.42
C PHE A 80 -24.11 1.97 -7.82
N LYS A 81 -24.16 2.96 -8.71
CA LYS A 81 -25.41 3.47 -9.28
C LYS A 81 -26.09 2.46 -10.19
N GLU A 82 -25.34 1.82 -11.08
CA GLU A 82 -25.84 0.77 -11.97
C GLU A 82 -26.48 -0.38 -11.17
N TRP A 83 -25.83 -0.78 -10.08
CA TRP A 83 -26.30 -1.81 -9.14
C TRP A 83 -27.38 -1.32 -8.18
N LYS A 84 -27.77 -0.04 -8.27
CA LYS A 84 -28.83 0.59 -7.46
C LYS A 84 -28.56 0.49 -5.95
N LEU A 85 -27.30 0.58 -5.55
CA LEU A 85 -26.93 0.62 -4.13
C LEU A 85 -27.47 1.90 -3.48
N ILE A 86 -27.86 1.82 -2.21
CA ILE A 86 -28.24 2.98 -1.42
C ILE A 86 -26.95 3.70 -0.99
N PRO A 87 -26.75 4.98 -1.33
CA PRO A 87 -25.56 5.71 -0.91
C PRO A 87 -25.50 5.87 0.62
N ARG A 88 -24.32 5.63 1.21
CA ARG A 88 -24.07 5.75 2.66
C ARG A 88 -22.86 6.61 3.01
N GLY A 89 -22.44 7.45 2.08
CA GLY A 89 -21.48 8.52 2.32
C GLY A 89 -22.13 9.79 2.89
N GLU A 90 -21.36 10.86 2.90
CA GLU A 90 -21.76 12.18 3.34
C GLU A 90 -22.84 12.78 2.44
N ASN A 91 -23.79 13.51 3.04
CA ASN A 91 -24.82 14.30 2.36
C ASN A 91 -25.63 13.50 1.31
N GLY A 92 -25.88 12.22 1.56
CA GLY A 92 -26.62 11.33 0.64
C GLY A 92 -25.83 10.90 -0.60
N SER A 93 -24.51 11.12 -0.61
CA SER A 93 -23.60 10.66 -1.65
C SER A 93 -23.03 9.26 -1.34
N TYR A 94 -22.22 8.72 -2.24
CA TYR A 94 -21.44 7.50 -1.97
C TYR A 94 -20.10 7.81 -1.27
N ILE A 95 -19.71 9.07 -1.12
CA ILE A 95 -18.37 9.44 -0.68
C ILE A 95 -18.35 9.72 0.81
N GLN A 96 -17.42 9.08 1.51
CA GLN A 96 -17.00 9.50 2.85
C GLN A 96 -15.55 9.99 2.76
N LEU A 97 -15.31 11.22 3.20
CA LEU A 97 -13.97 11.77 3.27
C LEU A 97 -13.31 11.35 4.58
N PHE A 98 -11.99 11.16 4.54
CA PHE A 98 -11.20 10.94 5.75
C PHE A 98 -9.84 11.65 5.65
N PRO A 99 -9.28 12.15 6.77
CA PRO A 99 -7.93 12.69 6.77
C PRO A 99 -6.91 11.65 6.32
N HIS A 100 -6.09 11.99 5.34
CA HIS A 100 -5.05 11.13 4.80
C HIS A 100 -3.81 11.95 4.46
N PRO A 101 -3.02 12.37 5.46
CA PRO A 101 -1.76 13.06 5.22
C PRO A 101 -0.86 12.25 4.30
N CYS A 102 -0.23 12.90 3.33
CA CYS A 102 0.64 12.23 2.37
C CYS A 102 1.89 13.05 2.06
N VAL A 103 2.89 12.38 1.48
CA VAL A 103 4.06 13.03 0.88
C VAL A 103 4.09 12.71 -0.61
N GLU A 104 4.20 13.76 -1.42
CA GLU A 104 4.41 13.65 -2.87
C GLU A 104 5.90 13.79 -3.17
N ILE A 105 6.46 12.79 -3.85
CA ILE A 105 7.86 12.83 -4.29
C ILE A 105 7.93 13.48 -5.66
N GLN A 106 8.72 14.54 -5.75
CA GLN A 106 8.92 15.33 -6.96
C GLN A 106 10.23 14.94 -7.66
N PRO A 107 10.38 15.27 -8.96
CA PRO A 107 11.63 15.07 -9.70
C PRO A 107 12.86 15.68 -8.99
N GLY A 108 14.02 15.02 -9.07
CA GLY A 108 15.29 15.53 -8.51
C GLY A 108 15.71 14.96 -7.14
N SER A 109 15.00 13.97 -6.61
CA SER A 109 15.46 13.20 -5.45
C SER A 109 16.60 12.24 -5.83
N THR A 110 17.63 12.13 -5.00
CA THR A 110 18.81 11.27 -5.23
C THR A 110 19.26 10.55 -3.96
N MET A 111 19.94 9.40 -4.14
CA MET A 111 20.61 8.68 -3.06
C MET A 111 21.90 8.08 -3.59
N ASP A 112 22.99 8.43 -2.93
CA ASP A 112 24.32 7.93 -3.24
C ASP A 112 24.99 7.34 -2.00
N ILE A 113 25.82 6.32 -2.21
CA ILE A 113 26.77 5.86 -1.20
C ILE A 113 28.17 6.36 -1.58
N LEU A 114 28.83 6.97 -0.61
CA LEU A 114 30.17 7.52 -0.73
C LEU A 114 31.17 6.55 -0.08
N PHE A 115 32.11 6.04 -0.89
CA PHE A 115 33.13 5.09 -0.48
C PHE A 115 34.47 5.79 -0.23
N PRO A 116 35.14 5.52 0.91
CA PRO A 116 36.45 6.09 1.16
C PRO A 116 37.51 5.37 0.32
N VAL A 117 38.36 6.14 -0.35
CA VAL A 117 39.56 5.65 -1.03
C VAL A 117 40.76 6.39 -0.49
N THR A 118 41.80 5.65 -0.10
CA THR A 118 43.04 6.25 0.38
C THR A 118 43.93 6.57 -0.82
N GLN A 119 44.15 7.86 -1.05
CA GLN A 119 45.10 8.39 -2.02
C GLN A 119 46.39 8.81 -1.29
N ASP A 120 47.55 8.46 -1.88
CA ASP A 120 48.88 8.87 -1.42
C ASP A 120 49.18 8.60 0.07
N LYS A 121 48.66 7.49 0.60
CA LYS A 121 48.83 7.00 1.98
C LYS A 121 48.41 7.98 3.11
N LYS A 122 47.82 9.14 2.79
CA LYS A 122 47.46 10.17 3.78
C LYS A 122 46.14 10.89 3.53
N LYS A 123 45.58 10.83 2.31
CA LYS A 123 44.36 11.57 1.96
C LYS A 123 43.21 10.61 1.67
N THR A 124 42.09 10.76 2.37
CA THR A 124 40.85 10.07 2.03
C THR A 124 40.08 10.91 1.01
N VAL A 125 39.79 10.33 -0.14
CA VAL A 125 38.83 10.85 -1.12
C VAL A 125 37.57 10.00 -1.09
N TRP A 126 36.43 10.61 -1.40
CA TRP A 126 35.13 9.93 -1.40
C TRP A 126 34.67 9.72 -2.84
N ILE A 127 34.48 8.46 -3.23
CA ILE A 127 33.92 8.12 -4.53
C ILE A 127 32.43 7.90 -4.36
N SER A 128 31.61 8.64 -5.12
CA SER A 128 30.17 8.45 -5.14
C SER A 128 29.79 7.29 -6.06
N LYS A 129 28.89 6.43 -5.57
CA LYS A 129 28.15 5.47 -6.39
C LYS A 129 26.67 5.82 -6.29
N THR A 130 26.08 6.12 -7.43
CA THR A 130 24.65 6.36 -7.58
C THR A 130 23.92 5.04 -7.80
N TYR A 131 22.64 5.00 -7.47
CA TYR A 131 21.77 3.85 -7.68
C TYR A 131 20.50 4.26 -8.42
N PRO A 132 20.04 3.48 -9.41
CA PRO A 132 18.77 3.76 -10.07
C PRO A 132 17.60 3.76 -9.09
N TRP A 133 16.65 4.65 -9.31
CA TRP A 133 15.36 4.61 -8.63
C TRP A 133 14.66 3.28 -8.96
N ALA A 134 14.03 2.67 -7.98
CA ALA A 134 13.37 1.37 -8.06
C ALA A 134 14.26 0.15 -8.33
N ASP A 135 15.56 0.34 -8.62
CA ASP A 135 16.57 -0.72 -8.71
C ASP A 135 17.81 -0.34 -7.89
N GLY A 136 17.58 -0.17 -6.58
CA GLY A 136 18.59 0.25 -5.63
C GLY A 136 17.97 0.95 -4.42
N TRP A 137 17.08 1.88 -4.69
CA TRP A 137 16.40 2.64 -3.64
C TRP A 137 15.05 3.19 -4.06
N PHE A 138 14.26 3.59 -3.06
CA PHE A 138 13.02 4.34 -3.21
C PHE A 138 12.97 5.42 -2.12
N ALA A 139 12.43 6.61 -2.41
CA ALA A 139 12.20 7.58 -1.33
C ALA A 139 11.25 7.01 -0.27
N GLY A 140 11.40 7.50 0.95
CA GLY A 140 10.47 7.20 2.02
C GLY A 140 9.07 7.74 1.73
N GLY A 141 8.04 6.92 1.87
CA GLY A 141 6.65 7.30 1.61
C GLY A 141 6.13 8.48 2.46
N MET A 142 6.81 8.80 3.56
CA MET A 142 6.53 9.94 4.44
C MET A 142 7.80 10.75 4.77
N THR A 143 8.78 10.80 3.86
CA THR A 143 10.03 11.54 4.08
C THR A 143 9.82 13.05 4.14
N SER A 144 10.64 13.75 4.93
CA SER A 144 10.77 15.20 4.79
C SER A 144 11.43 15.57 3.46
N ASN A 145 11.18 16.81 3.01
CA ASN A 145 12.05 17.50 2.06
C ASN A 145 13.39 17.80 2.73
N GLY A 146 14.50 17.69 1.99
CA GLY A 146 15.81 18.07 2.51
C GLY A 146 16.97 17.32 1.87
N GLU A 147 18.17 17.64 2.32
CA GLU A 147 19.41 17.07 1.84
C GLU A 147 20.36 16.83 3.01
N VAL A 148 20.97 15.65 3.08
CA VAL A 148 21.90 15.27 4.14
C VAL A 148 23.06 14.48 3.56
N THR A 149 24.27 14.78 4.03
CA THR A 149 25.46 13.93 3.80
C THR A 149 26.09 13.63 5.14
N ALA A 150 26.16 12.36 5.53
CA ALA A 150 26.75 11.97 6.80
C ALA A 150 27.31 10.54 6.76
N ASP A 151 28.08 10.19 7.79
CA ASP A 151 28.57 8.83 7.99
C ASP A 151 27.40 7.86 8.18
N VAL A 152 27.55 6.64 7.66
CA VAL A 152 26.55 5.57 7.79
C VAL A 152 26.90 4.66 8.95
N VAL A 153 25.93 4.45 9.84
CA VAL A 153 26.02 3.48 10.94
C VAL A 153 25.00 2.38 10.69
N TYR A 154 25.43 1.12 10.77
CA TYR A 154 24.52 0.00 10.81
C TYR A 154 24.01 -0.16 12.24
N ALA A 155 22.69 -0.10 12.43
CA ALA A 155 22.04 -0.16 13.74
C ALA A 155 21.04 -1.32 13.81
N GLY A 156 21.38 -2.48 13.23
CA GLY A 156 20.58 -3.71 13.34
C GLY A 156 19.11 -3.50 12.97
N PHE A 157 18.20 -3.87 13.85
CA PHE A 157 16.76 -3.69 13.66
C PHE A 157 16.27 -2.30 14.09
N GLY A 158 17.15 -1.39 14.53
CA GLY A 158 16.78 -0.06 15.01
C GLY A 158 15.91 -0.10 16.27
N VAL A 159 16.08 -1.11 17.13
CA VAL A 159 15.25 -1.31 18.31
C VAL A 159 15.94 -0.78 19.57
N THR A 160 15.19 -0.07 20.41
CA THR A 160 15.54 0.21 21.81
C THR A 160 14.43 -0.34 22.70
N ALA A 161 14.69 -1.46 23.36
CA ALA A 161 13.75 -2.23 24.16
C ALA A 161 14.44 -2.73 25.45
N PRO A 162 14.75 -1.84 26.41
CA PRO A 162 15.41 -2.22 27.66
C PRO A 162 14.60 -3.27 28.45
N GLU A 163 13.27 -3.26 28.32
CA GLU A 163 12.37 -4.26 28.91
C GLU A 163 12.56 -5.67 28.34
N LEU A 164 13.15 -5.78 27.15
CA LEU A 164 13.49 -7.05 26.48
C LEU A 164 15.01 -7.33 26.53
N GLY A 165 15.77 -6.48 27.22
CA GLY A 165 17.23 -6.56 27.27
C GLY A 165 17.91 -6.35 25.91
N TYR A 166 17.27 -5.63 24.98
CA TYR A 166 17.75 -5.44 23.61
C TYR A 166 17.82 -3.96 23.24
N ASP A 167 18.96 -3.49 22.75
CA ASP A 167 19.12 -2.11 22.30
C ASP A 167 20.22 -1.98 21.24
N ASP A 168 19.83 -1.73 19.99
CA ASP A 168 20.73 -1.54 18.86
C ASP A 168 21.57 -0.26 18.96
N TYR A 169 21.16 0.71 19.80
CA TYR A 169 21.80 2.02 19.92
C TYR A 169 22.74 2.14 21.13
N LYS A 170 22.71 1.18 22.06
CA LYS A 170 23.36 1.28 23.38
C LYS A 170 24.85 1.65 23.35
N ASP A 171 25.61 1.04 22.43
CA ASP A 171 27.07 1.16 22.38
C ASP A 171 27.56 1.78 21.05
N ILE A 172 26.71 2.54 20.36
CA ILE A 172 27.03 3.13 19.05
C ILE A 172 26.53 4.58 18.95
N ASP A 173 27.41 5.51 18.59
CA ASP A 173 27.02 6.90 18.37
C ASP A 173 26.40 7.08 16.97
N VAL A 174 25.14 7.48 16.94
CA VAL A 174 24.39 7.77 15.71
C VAL A 174 24.06 9.26 15.53
N LYS A 175 24.48 10.12 16.47
CA LYS A 175 24.10 11.53 16.45
C LYS A 175 24.69 12.23 15.23
N GLY A 176 23.84 12.86 14.43
CA GLY A 176 24.21 13.52 13.17
C GLY A 176 24.59 12.55 12.04
N LYS A 177 24.37 11.24 12.21
CA LYS A 177 24.72 10.19 11.23
C LYS A 177 23.47 9.70 10.50
N ILE A 178 23.69 9.04 9.37
CA ILE A 178 22.62 8.31 8.68
C ILE A 178 22.62 6.87 9.20
N VAL A 179 21.49 6.39 9.70
CA VAL A 179 21.40 5.02 10.22
C VAL A 179 20.85 4.08 9.16
N LEU A 180 21.48 2.91 9.00
CA LEU A 180 20.96 1.79 8.22
C LEU A 180 20.31 0.80 9.18
N VAL A 181 19.02 0.54 9.00
CA VAL A 181 18.24 -0.37 9.86
C VAL A 181 17.41 -1.36 9.05
N GLU A 182 17.13 -2.50 9.65
CA GLU A 182 16.24 -3.55 9.12
C GLU A 182 14.76 -3.29 9.44
N GLY A 183 13.88 -3.82 8.59
CA GLY A 183 12.49 -4.06 8.98
C GLY A 183 12.35 -5.21 9.98
N GLU A 184 11.15 -5.36 10.55
CA GLU A 184 10.84 -6.40 11.56
C GLU A 184 11.67 -6.31 12.85
N THR A 185 11.92 -7.42 13.54
CA THR A 185 12.63 -7.47 14.82
C THR A 185 13.59 -8.66 14.86
N PRO A 186 14.57 -8.68 15.78
CA PRO A 186 15.39 -9.86 15.99
C PRO A 186 14.58 -11.08 16.49
N ASN A 187 13.35 -10.90 16.97
CA ASN A 187 12.56 -11.97 17.57
C ASN A 187 12.18 -13.07 16.57
N ILE A 188 12.53 -14.31 16.89
CA ILE A 188 12.18 -15.50 16.10
C ILE A 188 11.16 -16.41 16.80
N SER A 189 10.69 -16.02 17.99
CA SER A 189 9.73 -16.81 18.75
C SER A 189 8.37 -16.84 18.07
N ARG A 190 7.70 -17.99 18.11
CA ARG A 190 6.30 -18.15 17.69
C ARG A 190 5.32 -18.10 18.87
N ASN A 191 5.81 -17.90 20.09
CA ASN A 191 4.96 -17.77 21.26
C ASN A 191 4.17 -16.42 21.20
N PRO A 192 2.84 -16.44 21.37
CA PRO A 192 2.00 -15.23 21.27
C PRO A 192 2.40 -14.10 22.22
N ASP A 193 2.80 -14.40 23.46
CA ASP A 193 3.20 -13.39 24.44
C ASP A 193 4.49 -12.70 24.02
N SER A 194 5.46 -13.47 23.52
CA SER A 194 6.68 -12.91 22.92
C SER A 194 6.36 -12.03 21.72
N LEU A 195 5.51 -12.51 20.79
CA LEU A 195 5.10 -11.72 19.64
C LEU A 195 4.43 -10.39 20.06
N ALA A 196 3.56 -10.43 21.07
CA ALA A 196 2.90 -9.25 21.62
C ALA A 196 3.92 -8.24 22.21
N MET A 197 4.92 -8.72 22.94
CA MET A 197 5.98 -7.86 23.49
C MET A 197 6.82 -7.16 22.40
N TRP A 198 7.10 -7.86 21.29
CA TRP A 198 7.91 -7.33 20.19
C TRP A 198 7.11 -6.52 19.16
N TYR A 199 5.78 -6.64 19.13
CA TYR A 199 4.92 -6.06 18.10
C TYR A 199 5.17 -4.56 17.88
N LYS A 200 5.23 -3.76 18.95
CA LYS A 200 5.47 -2.32 18.82
C LYS A 200 6.80 -2.00 18.11
N HIS A 201 7.78 -2.89 18.21
CA HIS A 201 9.13 -2.72 17.64
C HIS A 201 9.24 -3.18 16.18
N THR A 202 8.22 -3.88 15.64
CA THR A 202 8.12 -4.18 14.19
C THR A 202 7.64 -2.96 13.39
N LEU A 203 6.88 -2.07 14.03
CA LEU A 203 6.25 -0.91 13.40
C LEU A 203 7.28 0.09 12.87
N HIS A 204 7.06 0.55 11.64
CA HIS A 204 7.88 1.57 10.98
C HIS A 204 7.90 2.87 11.80
N GLN A 205 6.77 3.26 12.39
CA GLN A 205 6.66 4.44 13.28
C GLN A 205 7.67 4.39 14.42
N THR A 206 7.71 3.27 15.12
CA THR A 206 8.63 3.09 16.24
C THR A 206 10.07 3.20 15.77
N LYS A 207 10.45 2.56 14.65
CA LYS A 207 11.83 2.58 14.15
C LYS A 207 12.29 3.96 13.69
N LEU A 208 11.50 4.64 12.87
CA LEU A 208 11.85 5.97 12.37
C LEU A 208 11.91 6.99 13.52
N ASN A 209 10.96 6.94 14.45
CA ASN A 209 10.96 7.81 15.62
C ASN A 209 12.13 7.50 16.56
N ASN A 210 12.48 6.23 16.74
CA ASN A 210 13.61 5.83 17.57
C ASN A 210 14.93 6.35 16.97
N ALA A 211 15.14 6.17 15.66
CA ALA A 211 16.32 6.72 14.98
C ALA A 211 16.42 8.25 15.13
N ALA A 212 15.33 8.98 14.92
CA ALA A 212 15.28 10.42 15.12
C ALA A 212 15.54 10.83 16.58
N ALA A 213 14.98 10.10 17.55
CA ALA A 213 15.16 10.35 18.99
C ALA A 213 16.61 10.15 19.45
N HIS A 214 17.34 9.20 18.84
CA HIS A 214 18.77 9.01 19.05
C HIS A 214 19.64 10.06 18.30
N GLY A 215 19.01 11.00 17.58
CA GLY A 215 19.67 12.11 16.91
C GLY A 215 20.26 11.78 15.54
N ALA A 216 19.81 10.70 14.89
CA ALA A 216 20.17 10.44 13.50
C ALA A 216 19.75 11.62 12.60
N ALA A 217 20.57 11.94 11.61
CA ALA A 217 20.27 12.99 10.62
C ALA A 217 19.45 12.48 9.42
N GLY A 218 19.39 11.15 9.25
CA GLY A 218 18.58 10.50 8.23
C GLY A 218 18.63 8.99 8.37
N LEU A 219 17.92 8.28 7.49
CA LEU A 219 17.79 6.83 7.57
C LEU A 219 17.81 6.14 6.20
N LEU A 220 18.58 5.07 6.10
CA LEU A 220 18.50 4.07 5.03
C LEU A 220 17.70 2.89 5.58
N TYR A 221 16.54 2.62 5.01
CA TYR A 221 15.63 1.60 5.49
C TYR A 221 15.71 0.34 4.65
N LYS A 222 16.20 -0.77 5.22
CA LYS A 222 16.15 -2.06 4.55
C LYS A 222 14.78 -2.73 4.76
N TRP A 223 13.78 -2.21 4.05
CA TRP A 223 12.41 -2.73 4.06
C TRP A 223 11.67 -2.37 2.77
N VAL A 224 10.52 -3.03 2.54
CA VAL A 224 9.62 -2.73 1.43
C VAL A 224 9.10 -1.29 1.57
N PRO A 225 9.18 -0.46 0.51
CA PRO A 225 8.60 0.88 0.52
C PRO A 225 7.10 0.86 0.81
N GLY A 226 6.63 1.76 1.65
CA GLY A 226 5.21 1.90 1.96
C GLY A 226 4.86 3.23 2.63
N PRO A 227 3.59 3.64 2.59
CA PRO A 227 3.13 4.90 3.18
C PRO A 227 2.94 4.82 4.70
N ASN A 228 3.01 3.62 5.29
CA ASN A 228 2.79 3.41 6.72
C ASN A 228 4.01 3.81 7.56
N ALA A 229 4.38 5.08 7.54
CA ALA A 229 5.51 5.64 8.28
C ALA A 229 5.11 6.99 8.91
N PRO A 230 5.82 7.45 9.96
CA PRO A 230 5.57 8.76 10.55
C PRO A 230 6.18 9.84 9.67
N TYR A 231 5.53 11.01 9.63
CA TYR A 231 6.17 12.22 9.10
C TYR A 231 6.93 12.92 10.22
N ASN A 232 8.27 12.92 10.13
CA ASN A 232 9.15 13.60 11.06
C ASN A 232 9.75 14.84 10.35
N PRO A 233 9.31 16.07 10.69
CA PRO A 233 9.81 17.28 10.02
C PRO A 233 11.34 17.36 10.06
N GLY A 234 11.96 17.58 8.90
CA GLY A 234 13.42 17.66 8.76
C GLY A 234 14.16 16.31 8.74
N PHE A 235 13.46 15.19 8.93
CA PHE A 235 14.07 13.86 8.87
C PHE A 235 13.88 13.24 7.50
N VAL A 236 14.97 13.05 6.77
CA VAL A 236 14.95 12.43 5.44
C VAL A 236 15.25 10.94 5.56
N TYR A 237 14.51 10.13 4.81
CA TYR A 237 14.79 8.70 4.72
C TYR A 237 14.44 8.13 3.36
N CYS A 238 15.08 7.01 3.04
CA CYS A 238 14.78 6.22 1.85
C CYS A 238 14.88 4.73 2.14
N HIS A 239 14.22 3.93 1.32
CA HIS A 239 14.35 2.49 1.33
C HIS A 239 15.51 2.06 0.44
N VAL A 240 16.23 1.00 0.82
CA VAL A 240 17.38 0.49 0.08
C VAL A 240 17.28 -1.01 -0.17
N THR A 241 17.80 -1.48 -1.30
CA THR A 241 17.80 -2.90 -1.67
C THR A 241 19.00 -3.64 -1.08
N ASP A 242 19.00 -4.97 -1.22
CA ASP A 242 20.16 -5.80 -0.86
C ASP A 242 21.44 -5.36 -1.58
N THR A 243 21.34 -4.84 -2.81
CA THR A 243 22.51 -4.36 -3.57
C THR A 243 23.23 -3.22 -2.82
N VAL A 244 22.47 -2.21 -2.40
CA VAL A 244 23.01 -1.06 -1.65
C VAL A 244 23.55 -1.50 -0.30
N VAL A 245 22.80 -2.32 0.43
CA VAL A 245 23.22 -2.82 1.75
C VAL A 245 24.51 -3.63 1.64
N ASN A 246 24.61 -4.55 0.68
CA ASN A 246 25.82 -5.35 0.49
C ASN A 246 27.02 -4.46 0.14
N ASP A 247 26.84 -3.42 -0.68
CA ASP A 247 27.92 -2.47 -0.98
C ASP A 247 28.38 -1.71 0.27
N ILE A 248 27.46 -1.23 1.10
CA ILE A 248 27.78 -0.57 2.39
C ILE A 248 28.60 -1.50 3.30
N PHE A 249 28.31 -2.80 3.29
CA PHE A 249 29.03 -3.80 4.08
C PHE A 249 30.43 -4.15 3.51
N ARG A 250 30.72 -3.88 2.23
CA ARG A 250 32.03 -4.21 1.64
C ARG A 250 33.16 -3.49 2.36
N GLY A 251 34.24 -4.21 2.63
CA GLY A 251 35.43 -3.68 3.31
C GLY A 251 35.23 -3.36 4.81
N THR A 252 34.11 -3.78 5.42
CA THR A 252 33.89 -3.63 6.88
C THR A 252 34.46 -4.78 7.70
N GLY A 253 34.91 -5.85 7.04
CA GLY A 253 35.23 -7.14 7.69
C GLY A 253 34.00 -7.97 8.06
N LYS A 254 32.78 -7.51 7.72
CA LYS A 254 31.51 -8.22 7.95
C LYS A 254 30.76 -8.39 6.63
N THR A 255 29.94 -9.43 6.54
CA THR A 255 28.93 -9.54 5.49
C THR A 255 27.54 -9.28 6.06
N TYR A 256 26.64 -8.72 5.25
CA TYR A 256 25.25 -8.48 5.64
C TYR A 256 24.57 -9.78 6.09
N LYS A 257 24.69 -10.83 5.29
CA LYS A 257 24.11 -12.16 5.56
C LYS A 257 24.58 -12.75 6.90
N GLU A 258 25.88 -12.69 7.20
CA GLU A 258 26.41 -13.23 8.46
C GLU A 258 26.01 -12.39 9.66
N THR A 259 25.95 -11.06 9.50
CA THR A 259 25.55 -10.13 10.56
C THR A 259 24.10 -10.36 10.97
N ILE A 260 23.17 -10.44 10.00
CA ILE A 260 21.76 -10.77 10.27
C ILE A 260 21.63 -12.14 10.91
N ARG A 261 22.33 -13.15 10.38
CA ARG A 261 22.32 -14.50 10.98
C ARG A 261 22.82 -14.48 12.42
N GLN A 262 23.85 -13.70 12.72
CA GLN A 262 24.37 -13.55 14.07
C GLN A 262 23.31 -12.94 14.99
N ILE A 263 22.67 -11.84 14.58
CA ILE A 263 21.63 -11.19 15.39
C ILE A 263 20.49 -12.16 15.71
N TYR A 264 19.98 -12.89 14.72
CA TYR A 264 18.93 -13.90 14.95
C TYR A 264 19.40 -15.05 15.85
N LYS A 265 20.64 -15.51 15.70
CA LYS A 265 21.20 -16.61 16.51
C LYS A 265 21.41 -16.20 17.95
N THR A 266 21.95 -15.01 18.19
CA THR A 266 22.34 -14.56 19.53
C THR A 266 21.24 -13.80 20.25
N GLN A 267 20.26 -13.29 19.50
CA GLN A 267 19.28 -12.31 19.98
C GLN A 267 19.96 -11.08 20.62
N LYS A 268 21.13 -10.69 20.10
CA LYS A 268 21.91 -9.54 20.57
C LYS A 268 22.16 -8.54 19.44
N PRO A 269 22.25 -7.24 19.76
CA PRO A 269 22.67 -6.22 18.82
C PRO A 269 24.02 -6.53 18.16
N ALA A 270 24.18 -6.09 16.91
CA ALA A 270 25.43 -6.19 16.17
C ALA A 270 25.75 -4.91 15.39
N SER A 271 25.38 -3.77 15.95
CA SER A 271 25.58 -2.44 15.37
C SER A 271 27.06 -2.07 15.20
N PHE A 272 27.40 -1.31 14.16
CA PHE A 272 28.78 -0.90 13.89
C PHE A 272 28.88 0.30 12.92
N HIS A 273 30.00 1.02 12.99
CA HIS A 273 30.34 2.04 11.98
C HIS A 273 30.77 1.39 10.68
N THR A 274 30.09 1.72 9.57
CA THR A 274 30.38 1.11 8.27
C THR A 274 31.66 1.67 7.63
N GLY A 275 32.07 2.88 8.05
CA GLY A 275 33.13 3.66 7.42
C GLY A 275 32.73 4.28 6.07
N LYS A 276 31.44 4.22 5.70
CA LYS A 276 30.90 4.81 4.48
C LYS A 276 30.13 6.07 4.84
N ARG A 277 29.86 6.90 3.85
CA ARG A 277 28.89 8.00 3.95
C ARG A 277 27.75 7.75 2.99
N ALA A 278 26.61 8.36 3.26
CA ALA A 278 25.51 8.43 2.32
C ALA A 278 25.17 9.89 2.06
N HIS A 279 24.76 10.18 0.84
CA HIS A 279 24.17 11.44 0.43
C HIS A 279 22.72 11.16 0.06
N ILE A 280 21.78 11.79 0.77
CA ILE A 280 20.35 11.62 0.54
C ILE A 280 19.77 12.99 0.24
N LYS A 281 19.14 13.14 -0.92
CA LYS A 281 18.40 14.34 -1.31
C LYS A 281 16.96 13.96 -1.63
N MET A 282 16.03 14.59 -0.95
CA MET A 282 14.60 14.42 -1.14
C MET A 282 14.00 15.74 -1.61
N ASN A 283 13.40 15.71 -2.80
CA ASN A 283 12.48 16.74 -3.25
C ASN A 283 11.06 16.22 -2.99
N ALA A 284 10.47 16.66 -1.88
CA ALA A 284 9.23 16.09 -1.37
C ALA A 284 8.29 17.19 -0.87
N THR A 285 6.99 17.03 -1.10
CA THR A 285 5.96 17.95 -0.59
C THR A 285 5.07 17.22 0.39
N TYR A 286 5.06 17.65 1.64
CA TYR A 286 4.15 17.11 2.65
C TYR A 286 2.82 17.85 2.63
N ASN A 287 1.73 17.09 2.53
CA ASN A 287 0.37 17.60 2.60
C ASN A 287 -0.35 17.05 3.84
N PRO A 288 -0.33 17.76 4.98
CA PRO A 288 -0.98 17.30 6.21
C PRO A 288 -2.51 17.29 6.11
N ASN A 289 -3.09 18.07 5.20
CA ASN A 289 -4.53 18.25 5.05
C ASN A 289 -5.10 17.45 3.88
N ALA A 290 -4.30 16.60 3.25
CA ALA A 290 -4.78 15.70 2.21
C ALA A 290 -5.89 14.79 2.75
N THR A 291 -6.85 14.45 1.88
CA THR A 291 -8.02 13.63 2.23
C THR A 291 -8.12 12.43 1.31
N GLY A 292 -8.38 11.27 1.89
CA GLY A 292 -8.81 10.07 1.19
C GLY A 292 -10.33 10.03 0.99
N LYS A 293 -10.77 9.07 0.17
CA LYS A 293 -12.20 8.85 -0.14
C LYS A 293 -12.51 7.38 0.01
N ASN A 294 -13.45 7.04 0.90
CA ASN A 294 -14.15 5.77 0.85
C ASN A 294 -15.39 5.89 -0.07
N ILE A 295 -15.80 4.78 -0.67
CA ILE A 295 -17.03 4.68 -1.46
C ILE A 295 -17.96 3.68 -0.77
N LEU A 296 -19.09 4.15 -0.25
CA LEU A 296 -20.01 3.36 0.56
C LEU A 296 -21.39 3.26 -0.11
N GLY A 297 -21.75 2.04 -0.49
CA GLY A 297 -23.07 1.67 -0.97
C GLY A 297 -23.64 0.53 -0.13
N MET A 298 -24.96 0.48 0.01
CA MET A 298 -25.66 -0.50 0.84
C MET A 298 -26.81 -1.14 0.08
N ILE A 299 -26.96 -2.45 0.20
CA ILE A 299 -28.19 -3.16 -0.13
C ILE A 299 -28.98 -3.30 1.17
N LYS A 300 -30.24 -2.85 1.20
CA LYS A 300 -31.08 -3.04 2.40
C LYS A 300 -31.48 -4.51 2.48
N GLY A 301 -31.29 -5.12 3.65
CA GLY A 301 -31.78 -6.47 3.92
C GLY A 301 -33.30 -6.56 3.77
N SER A 302 -33.77 -7.65 3.16
CA SER A 302 -35.20 -7.92 2.97
C SER A 302 -35.84 -8.61 4.18
N ASP A 303 -35.05 -9.26 5.03
CA ASP A 303 -35.53 -9.91 6.24
C ASP A 303 -35.98 -8.88 7.29
N PRO A 304 -37.24 -8.91 7.76
CA PRO A 304 -37.76 -7.89 8.67
C PRO A 304 -37.12 -7.90 10.06
N ILE A 305 -36.54 -9.03 10.48
CA ILE A 305 -35.86 -9.19 11.78
C ILE A 305 -34.40 -8.74 11.65
N LEU A 306 -33.71 -9.21 10.60
CA LEU A 306 -32.28 -8.99 10.40
C LEU A 306 -31.95 -7.72 9.60
N CYS A 307 -32.94 -6.92 9.17
CA CYS A 307 -32.69 -5.73 8.34
C CYS A 307 -31.82 -4.64 8.99
N ASN A 308 -31.56 -4.74 10.30
CA ASN A 308 -30.67 -3.86 11.06
C ASN A 308 -29.32 -4.49 11.40
N GLU A 309 -29.06 -5.72 10.94
CA GLU A 309 -27.75 -6.34 10.98
C GLU A 309 -26.97 -6.00 9.70
N TYR A 310 -25.65 -5.88 9.82
CA TYR A 310 -24.78 -5.42 8.73
C TYR A 310 -23.70 -6.45 8.43
N VAL A 311 -23.55 -6.75 7.14
CA VAL A 311 -22.40 -7.47 6.59
C VAL A 311 -21.59 -6.46 5.77
N ILE A 312 -20.31 -6.32 6.09
CA ILE A 312 -19.39 -5.44 5.36
C ILE A 312 -18.55 -6.28 4.40
N ILE A 313 -18.62 -5.95 3.11
CA ILE A 313 -17.74 -6.46 2.06
C ILE A 313 -16.92 -5.27 1.57
N SER A 314 -15.59 -5.35 1.70
CA SER A 314 -14.70 -4.24 1.41
C SER A 314 -13.50 -4.65 0.57
N ALA A 315 -12.98 -3.70 -0.19
CA ALA A 315 -11.69 -3.75 -0.86
C ALA A 315 -11.07 -2.35 -0.84
N HIS A 316 -9.75 -2.25 -1.06
CA HIS A 316 -9.09 -0.96 -1.28
C HIS A 316 -8.98 -0.70 -2.78
N LEU A 317 -9.13 0.57 -3.18
CA LEU A 317 -9.21 0.98 -4.59
C LEU A 317 -7.89 1.60 -5.09
N ASP A 318 -7.14 2.20 -4.18
CA ASP A 318 -5.86 2.84 -4.43
C ASP A 318 -4.76 1.84 -4.80
N HIS A 319 -3.68 2.36 -5.38
CA HIS A 319 -2.44 1.64 -5.61
C HIS A 319 -1.27 2.63 -5.57
N LEU A 320 -0.05 2.17 -5.83
CA LEU A 320 1.19 2.94 -5.63
C LEU A 320 1.38 4.18 -6.53
N GLY A 321 0.53 4.41 -7.54
CA GLY A 321 0.73 5.47 -8.52
C GLY A 321 1.72 5.13 -9.63
N MET A 322 2.11 6.17 -10.36
CA MET A 322 3.19 6.12 -11.36
C MET A 322 4.55 6.29 -10.69
N ILE A 323 5.57 5.68 -11.28
CA ILE A 323 6.96 5.96 -10.91
C ILE A 323 7.26 7.39 -11.38
N PRO A 324 7.65 8.35 -10.51
CA PRO A 324 7.76 9.76 -10.90
C PRO A 324 8.88 10.09 -11.90
N PHE A 325 9.69 9.09 -12.26
CA PHE A 325 10.95 9.25 -13.00
C PHE A 325 11.04 8.33 -14.23
N LEU A 326 9.92 7.71 -14.62
CA LEU A 326 9.78 6.90 -15.83
C LEU A 326 8.76 7.53 -16.78
#